data_AF-A0A3A3DN96-F1
#
_entry.id   AF-A0A3A3DN96-F1
#
_cell.length_a   1.000
_cell.length_b   1.000
_cell.length_c   1.000
_cell.angle_alpha   90.00
_cell.angle_beta   90.00
_cell.angle_gamma   90.00
#
_symmetry.space_group_name_H-M   'P 1'
#
loop_
_entity.id
_entity.type
_entity.pdbx_description
1 polymer ?
#
loop_
_entity_poly.entity_id
_entity_poly.type
_entity_poly.pdbx_seq_one_letter_code
_entity_poly.pdbx_strand_id
1 'polypeptide(L)'
;MLWSIRARMKPALSVIEMIPDVHRTQALTVLRKAAQDGRVAGIRIDADDRDLVLYDGPVALISPIGARLLRALYQQGKIKLKKPAAKKLPALDAYIATEAAFRADVTRLLAEEDARLDRLAAIVADPECATADELTPYLVDKIITAKLGYGASGSVSFAGITAHRTRTADASSDAQTLDTGRILCWWVDQDGQRHGDVD
;
A
#
# COMPACT_ATOMS: atom_id res chain seq x y z
N MET A 1 -2.59 0.74 -1.81
CA MET A 1 -2.87 1.34 -0.48
C MET A 1 -1.62 1.52 0.40
N LEU A 2 -0.97 0.45 0.88
CA LEU A 2 0.17 0.54 1.84
C LEU A 2 1.35 1.38 1.32
N TRP A 3 1.65 1.34 0.03
CA TRP A 3 2.72 2.16 -0.56
C TRP A 3 2.42 3.67 -0.50
N SER A 4 1.20 4.08 -0.82
CA SER A 4 0.79 5.50 -0.79
C SER A 4 0.87 6.11 0.61
N ILE A 5 0.53 5.32 1.63
CA ILE A 5 0.69 5.71 3.04
C ILE A 5 2.18 5.81 3.40
N ARG A 6 2.99 4.81 3.02
CA ARG A 6 4.44 4.79 3.26
C ARG A 6 5.17 5.97 2.61
N ALA A 7 4.73 6.41 1.43
CA ALA A 7 5.28 7.58 0.75
C ALA A 7 5.12 8.90 1.54
N ARG A 8 4.20 8.95 2.51
CA ARG A 8 4.01 10.09 3.43
C ARG A 8 4.84 9.98 4.72
N MET A 9 5.55 8.88 4.92
CA MET A 9 6.44 8.66 6.08
C MET A 9 7.88 9.05 5.75
N LYS A 10 8.71 9.22 6.78
CA LYS A 10 10.14 9.53 6.62
C LYS A 10 11.02 8.34 7.00
N PRO A 11 12.22 8.20 6.41
CA PRO A 11 13.20 7.21 6.86
C PRO A 11 13.46 7.31 8.36
N ALA A 12 13.44 6.18 9.05
CA ALA A 12 13.46 6.11 10.50
C ALA A 12 14.72 6.77 11.09
N LEU A 13 15.88 6.52 10.48
CA LEU A 13 17.15 7.11 10.93
C LEU A 13 17.15 8.64 10.78
N SER A 14 16.57 9.18 9.71
CA SER A 14 16.45 10.63 9.51
C SER A 14 15.56 11.29 10.58
N VAL A 15 14.50 10.62 11.01
CA VAL A 15 13.65 11.10 12.12
C VAL A 15 14.37 10.99 13.46
N ILE A 16 15.07 9.88 13.71
CA ILE A 16 15.86 9.69 14.93
C ILE A 16 16.96 10.74 15.06
N GLU A 17 17.61 11.10 13.96
CA GLU A 17 18.64 12.13 13.89
C GLU A 17 18.13 13.55 14.19
N MET A 18 16.81 13.78 14.22
CA MET A 18 16.23 15.01 14.74
C MET A 18 16.44 15.16 16.26
N ILE A 19 16.83 14.08 16.96
CA ILE A 19 17.28 14.09 18.35
C ILE A 19 18.82 14.21 18.37
N PRO A 20 19.38 15.28 18.95
CA PRO A 20 20.82 15.47 18.99
C PRO A 20 21.50 14.39 19.85
N ASP A 21 22.74 14.05 19.46
CA ASP A 21 23.62 13.15 20.21
C ASP A 21 23.02 11.76 20.52
N VAL A 22 22.09 11.26 19.70
CA VAL A 22 21.43 9.97 19.93
C VAL A 22 22.25 8.75 19.47
N HIS A 23 22.10 7.62 20.17
CA HIS A 23 22.53 6.32 19.67
C HIS A 23 21.48 5.73 18.71
N ARG A 24 21.65 5.98 17.40
CA ARG A 24 20.66 5.68 16.34
C ARG A 24 20.07 4.27 16.41
N THR A 25 20.91 3.25 16.42
CA THR A 25 20.48 1.83 16.43
C THR A 25 19.68 1.50 17.68
N GLN A 26 20.13 1.95 18.86
CA GLN A 26 19.41 1.70 20.11
C GLN A 26 18.07 2.44 20.14
N ALA A 27 18.03 3.69 19.68
CA ALA A 27 16.78 4.44 19.58
C ALA A 27 15.76 3.73 18.68
N LEU A 28 16.21 3.20 17.54
CA LEU A 28 15.35 2.42 16.64
C LEU A 28 14.84 1.14 17.32
N THR A 29 15.71 0.39 18.02
CA THR A 29 15.31 -0.83 18.73
C THR A 29 14.27 -0.54 19.81
N VAL A 30 14.48 0.51 20.61
CA VAL A 30 13.53 0.90 21.66
C VAL A 30 12.20 1.38 21.05
N LEU A 31 12.25 2.13 19.95
CA LEU A 31 11.05 2.55 19.23
C LEU A 31 10.28 1.36 18.66
N ARG A 32 10.95 0.38 18.03
CA ARG A 32 10.33 -0.82 17.50
C ARG A 32 9.60 -1.59 18.58
N LYS A 33 10.25 -1.79 19.73
CA LYS A 33 9.63 -2.45 20.89
C LYS A 33 8.41 -1.67 21.38
N ALA A 34 8.54 -0.36 21.54
CA ALA A 34 7.44 0.51 21.95
C ALA A 34 6.24 0.50 20.99
N ALA A 35 6.50 0.47 19.68
CA ALA A 35 5.46 0.38 18.66
C ALA A 35 4.71 -0.96 18.76
N GLN A 36 5.44 -2.07 18.92
CA GLN A 36 4.85 -3.41 19.11
C GLN A 36 4.03 -3.50 20.40
N ASP A 37 4.57 -2.99 21.51
CA ASP A 37 3.91 -3.00 22.82
C ASP A 37 2.66 -2.09 22.86
N GLY A 38 2.58 -1.09 21.96
CA GLY A 38 1.45 -0.18 21.81
C GLY A 38 1.23 0.78 22.98
N ARG A 39 2.18 0.88 23.91
CA ARG A 39 2.07 1.73 25.11
C ARG A 39 3.42 2.31 25.51
N VAL A 40 3.50 3.64 25.63
CA VAL A 40 4.65 4.35 26.22
C VAL A 40 4.16 5.63 26.90
N ALA A 41 4.60 5.90 28.12
CA ALA A 41 4.40 7.20 28.79
C ALA A 41 2.95 7.70 28.87
N GLY A 42 1.96 6.80 28.93
CA GLY A 42 0.55 7.17 28.89
C GLY A 42 -0.01 7.42 27.49
N ILE A 43 0.82 7.39 26.45
CA ILE A 43 0.38 7.26 25.06
C ILE A 43 -0.09 5.83 24.85
N ARG A 44 -1.38 5.67 24.57
CA ARG A 44 -1.97 4.44 24.06
C ARG A 44 -2.05 4.56 22.55
N ILE A 45 -1.47 3.59 21.86
CA ILE A 45 -1.56 3.45 20.40
C ILE A 45 -2.67 2.44 20.16
N ASP A 46 -3.67 2.84 19.38
CA ASP A 46 -4.72 1.92 18.98
C ASP A 46 -4.18 0.84 18.03
N ALA A 47 -4.91 -0.26 17.86
CA ALA A 47 -4.51 -1.33 16.95
C ALA A 47 -4.29 -0.78 15.53
N ASP A 48 -5.19 0.07 15.05
CA ASP A 48 -5.14 0.66 13.71
C ASP A 48 -3.94 1.60 13.52
N ASP A 49 -3.52 2.28 14.58
CA ASP A 49 -2.36 3.19 14.56
C ASP A 49 -1.03 2.45 14.65
N ARG A 50 -1.01 1.19 15.11
CA ARG A 50 0.23 0.44 15.33
C ARG A 50 1.04 0.27 14.05
N ASP A 51 0.37 -0.04 12.95
CA ASP A 51 1.00 -0.21 11.64
C ASP A 51 1.38 1.13 10.98
N LEU A 52 0.79 2.24 11.44
CA LEU A 52 1.11 3.59 10.98
C LEU A 52 2.30 4.17 11.72
N VAL A 53 2.63 3.72 12.93
CA VAL A 53 3.71 4.26 13.76
C VAL A 53 5.08 3.99 13.17
N LEU A 54 5.34 2.74 12.79
CA LEU A 54 6.63 2.28 12.28
C LEU A 54 6.39 1.19 11.23
N TYR A 55 6.85 1.44 10.01
CA TYR A 55 6.97 0.39 9.00
C TYR A 55 8.38 -0.20 9.07
N ASP A 56 8.47 -1.49 9.40
CA ASP A 56 9.74 -2.21 9.59
C ASP A 56 10.10 -3.07 8.36
N GLY A 57 10.21 -2.41 7.20
CA GLY A 57 10.63 -3.04 5.94
C GLY A 57 12.12 -2.89 5.65
N PRO A 58 12.55 -3.13 4.39
CA PRO A 58 13.95 -2.95 3.95
C PRO A 58 14.51 -1.56 4.29
N VAL A 59 13.66 -0.54 4.19
CA VAL A 59 13.90 0.79 4.75
C VAL A 59 12.84 1.02 5.82
N ALA A 60 13.29 1.13 7.08
CA ALA A 60 12.39 1.45 8.17
C ALA A 60 11.85 2.89 8.00
N LEU A 61 10.54 3.08 8.11
CA LEU A 61 9.88 4.38 7.99
C LEU A 61 9.12 4.71 9.27
N ILE A 62 9.17 5.97 9.69
CA ILE A 62 8.47 6.50 10.87
C ILE A 62 7.49 7.58 10.42
N SER A 63 6.23 7.48 10.84
CA SER A 63 5.22 8.54 10.66
C SER A 63 5.33 9.62 11.75
N PRO A 64 4.60 10.74 11.63
CA PRO A 64 4.47 11.70 12.72
C PRO A 64 3.97 11.10 14.04
N ILE A 65 3.12 10.06 13.98
CA ILE A 65 2.63 9.33 15.15
C ILE A 65 3.80 8.61 15.85
N GLY A 66 4.65 7.94 15.07
CA GLY A 66 5.87 7.33 15.60
C GLY A 66 6.92 8.33 16.08
N ALA A 67 6.98 9.52 15.49
CA ALA A 67 7.81 10.61 15.99
C ALA A 67 7.35 11.12 17.38
N ARG A 68 6.03 11.18 17.61
CA ARG A 68 5.46 11.50 18.93
C ARG A 68 5.80 10.43 19.96
N LEU A 69 5.76 9.15 19.57
CA LEU A 69 6.21 8.04 20.41
C LEU A 69 7.71 8.14 20.75
N LEU A 70 8.53 8.46 19.75
CA LEU A 70 9.97 8.66 19.92
C LEU A 70 10.26 9.81 20.90
N ARG A 71 9.52 10.93 20.81
CA ARG A 71 9.63 12.05 21.76
C ARG A 71 9.29 11.63 23.19
N ALA A 72 8.24 10.82 23.38
CA ALA A 72 7.89 10.33 24.70
C ALA A 72 8.99 9.43 25.29
N LEU A 73 9.56 8.52 24.48
CA LEU A 73 10.71 7.69 24.88
C LEU A 73 11.93 8.54 25.25
N TYR A 74 12.19 9.62 24.51
CA TYR A 74 13.24 10.59 24.82
C TYR A 74 13.03 11.25 26.18
N GLN A 75 11.84 11.78 26.42
CA GLN A 75 11.50 12.48 27.67
C GLN A 75 11.55 11.56 28.89
N GLN A 76 11.29 10.27 28.71
CA GLN A 76 11.43 9.26 29.75
C GLN A 76 12.88 8.78 30.00
N GLY A 77 13.86 9.28 29.23
CA GLY A 77 15.25 8.84 29.32
C GLY A 77 15.46 7.39 28.85
N LYS A 78 14.53 6.82 28.07
CA LYS A 78 14.65 5.45 27.51
C LYS A 78 15.57 5.41 26.29
N ILE A 79 15.85 6.55 25.70
CA ILE A 79 16.78 6.70 24.58
C ILE A 79 18.17 7.01 25.13
N LYS A 80 19.16 6.19 24.76
CA LYS A 80 20.56 6.45 25.12
C LYS A 80 21.11 7.60 24.30
N LEU A 81 21.77 8.52 24.99
CA LEU A 81 22.41 9.70 24.42
C LEU A 81 23.92 9.67 24.65
N LYS A 82 24.68 10.25 23.73
CA LYS A 82 26.13 10.46 23.83
C LYS A 82 26.46 11.67 24.72
N LYS A 83 25.52 12.60 24.87
CA LYS A 83 25.62 13.83 25.66
C LYS A 83 24.35 14.05 26.50
N PRO A 84 24.37 14.98 27.48
CA PRO A 84 23.18 15.33 28.24
C PRO A 84 21.99 15.73 27.36
N ALA A 85 20.79 15.42 27.82
CA ALA A 85 19.56 15.68 27.07
C ALA A 85 19.36 17.18 26.81
N ALA A 86 19.13 17.52 25.54
CA ALA A 86 18.66 18.83 25.14
C ALA A 86 17.20 19.06 25.60
N LYS A 87 16.91 20.26 26.09
CA LYS A 87 15.55 20.62 26.56
C LYS A 87 14.53 20.76 25.42
N LYS A 88 14.98 21.07 24.20
CA LYS A 88 14.11 21.36 23.04
C LYS A 88 14.53 20.52 21.84
N LEU A 89 13.55 20.05 21.07
CA LEU A 89 13.75 19.21 19.88
C LEU A 89 12.96 19.79 18.68
N PRO A 90 13.30 20.98 18.19
CA PRO A 90 12.45 21.73 17.24
C PRO A 90 12.19 20.98 15.93
N ALA A 91 13.17 20.25 15.39
CA ALA A 91 13.00 19.46 14.17
C ALA A 91 12.02 18.29 14.37
N LEU A 92 12.10 17.61 15.52
CA LEU A 92 11.18 16.53 15.87
C LEU A 92 9.78 17.07 16.13
N ASP A 93 9.67 18.19 16.83
CA ASP A 93 8.40 18.85 17.12
C ASP A 93 7.69 19.32 15.84
N ALA A 94 8.44 19.88 14.89
CA ALA A 94 7.92 20.26 13.58
C ALA A 94 7.38 19.05 12.79
N TYR A 95 8.04 17.89 12.87
CA TYR A 95 7.55 16.67 12.22
C TYR A 95 6.33 16.08 12.94
N ILE A 96 6.26 16.15 14.27
CA ILE A 96 5.08 15.75 15.04
C ILE A 96 3.87 16.63 14.69
N ALA A 97 4.09 17.93 14.46
CA ALA A 97 3.01 18.86 14.12
C ALA A 97 2.28 18.49 12.81
N THR A 98 2.88 17.67 11.93
CA THR A 98 2.21 17.20 10.71
C THR A 98 1.31 15.98 10.94
N GLU A 99 1.13 15.50 12.19
CA GLU A 99 0.32 14.31 12.50
C GLU A 99 -1.13 14.44 12.03
N ALA A 100 -1.77 15.60 12.23
CA ALA A 100 -3.16 15.79 11.83
C ALA A 100 -3.35 15.69 10.30
N ALA A 101 -2.45 16.31 9.53
CA ALA A 101 -2.45 16.23 8.06
C ALA A 101 -2.19 14.78 7.59
N PHE A 102 -1.22 14.09 8.20
CA PHE A 102 -0.94 12.69 7.92
C PHE A 102 -2.15 11.79 8.16
N ARG A 103 -2.87 11.97 9.28
CA ARG A 103 -4.08 11.20 9.58
C ARG A 103 -5.19 11.47 8.55
N ALA A 104 -5.41 12.73 8.19
CA ALA A 104 -6.40 13.07 7.16
C ALA A 104 -6.08 12.43 5.81
N ASP A 105 -4.80 12.41 5.42
CA ASP A 105 -4.35 11.71 4.22
C ASP A 105 -4.57 10.20 4.27
N VAL A 106 -4.27 9.57 5.41
CA VAL A 106 -4.52 8.13 5.59
C VAL A 106 -6.01 7.83 5.46
N THR A 107 -6.88 8.55 6.17
CA THR A 107 -8.33 8.37 6.08
C THR A 107 -8.83 8.52 4.64
N ARG A 108 -8.35 9.53 3.91
CA ARG A 108 -8.71 9.72 2.50
C ARG A 108 -8.26 8.53 1.63
N LEU A 109 -7.02 8.07 1.79
CA LEU A 109 -6.47 6.95 1.02
C LEU A 109 -7.19 5.62 1.31
N LEU A 110 -7.63 5.41 2.55
CA LEU A 110 -8.45 4.24 2.91
C LEU A 110 -9.81 4.31 2.23
N ALA A 111 -10.50 5.46 2.33
CA ALA A 111 -11.80 5.66 1.71
C ALA A 111 -11.75 5.53 0.17
N GLU A 112 -10.69 6.04 -0.47
CA GLU A 112 -10.46 5.87 -1.91
C GLU A 112 -10.26 4.40 -2.30
N GLU A 113 -9.55 3.61 -1.50
CA GLU A 113 -9.35 2.18 -1.76
C GLU A 113 -10.64 1.39 -1.52
N ASP A 114 -11.37 1.66 -0.44
CA ASP A 114 -12.65 1.01 -0.14
C ASP A 114 -13.65 1.28 -1.28
N ALA A 115 -13.77 2.53 -1.73
CA ALA A 115 -14.61 2.88 -2.88
C ALA A 115 -14.18 2.16 -4.17
N ARG A 116 -12.87 1.98 -4.39
CA ARG A 116 -12.33 1.23 -5.54
C ARG A 116 -12.69 -0.25 -5.46
N LEU A 117 -12.62 -0.85 -4.27
CA LEU A 117 -12.97 -2.25 -4.04
C LEU A 117 -14.48 -2.48 -4.18
N ASP A 118 -15.29 -1.59 -3.63
CA ASP A 118 -16.75 -1.62 -3.77
C ASP A 118 -17.16 -1.48 -5.24
N ARG A 119 -16.52 -0.56 -5.98
CA ARG A 119 -16.76 -0.41 -7.42
C ARG A 119 -16.36 -1.67 -8.19
N LEU A 120 -15.21 -2.26 -7.88
CA LEU A 120 -14.79 -3.53 -8.47
C LEU A 120 -15.79 -4.66 -8.18
N ALA A 121 -16.28 -4.77 -6.94
CA ALA A 121 -17.25 -5.78 -6.56
C ALA A 121 -18.59 -5.59 -7.30
N ALA A 122 -19.05 -4.36 -7.43
CA ALA A 122 -20.25 -4.01 -8.20
C ALA A 122 -20.11 -4.43 -9.67
N ILE A 123 -18.98 -4.11 -10.31
CA ILE A 123 -18.74 -4.48 -11.72
C ILE A 123 -18.59 -6.01 -11.87
N VAL A 124 -17.98 -6.70 -10.90
CA VAL A 124 -17.89 -8.17 -10.96
C VAL A 124 -19.26 -8.83 -10.85
N ALA A 125 -20.13 -8.31 -10.00
CA ALA A 125 -21.50 -8.80 -9.84
C ALA A 125 -22.36 -8.50 -11.09
N ASP A 126 -22.23 -7.30 -11.65
CA ASP A 126 -22.93 -6.87 -12.86
C ASP A 126 -21.97 -6.14 -13.83
N PRO A 127 -21.36 -6.86 -14.79
CA PRO A 127 -20.43 -6.26 -15.74
C PRO A 127 -21.01 -5.18 -16.65
N GLU A 128 -22.33 -5.14 -16.84
CA GLU A 128 -22.98 -4.11 -17.66
C GLU A 128 -23.00 -2.74 -16.98
N CYS A 129 -22.77 -2.66 -15.66
CA CYS A 129 -22.69 -1.39 -14.94
C CYS A 129 -21.33 -0.68 -15.05
N ALA A 130 -20.34 -1.30 -15.72
CA ALA A 130 -19.04 -0.69 -15.98
C ALA A 130 -19.15 0.48 -16.97
N THR A 131 -18.13 1.32 -17.02
CA THR A 131 -17.91 2.29 -18.11
C THR A 131 -16.72 1.86 -18.97
N ALA A 132 -16.65 2.36 -20.20
CA ALA A 132 -15.57 2.02 -21.14
C ALA A 132 -14.17 2.32 -20.56
N ASP A 133 -14.02 3.43 -19.83
CA ASP A 133 -12.76 3.87 -19.22
C ASP A 133 -12.29 2.99 -18.06
N GLU A 134 -13.18 2.17 -17.49
CA GLU A 134 -12.85 1.24 -16.41
C GLU A 134 -12.30 -0.09 -16.92
N LEU A 135 -12.39 -0.37 -18.24
CA LEU A 135 -11.85 -1.59 -18.82
C LEU A 135 -10.33 -1.62 -18.71
N THR A 136 -9.85 -2.67 -18.08
CA THR A 136 -8.44 -3.01 -17.98
C THR A 136 -8.29 -4.52 -18.17
N PRO A 137 -7.13 -5.03 -18.64
CA PRO A 137 -6.89 -6.47 -18.74
C PRO A 137 -7.16 -7.21 -17.42
N TYR A 138 -6.79 -6.59 -16.30
CA TYR A 138 -7.05 -7.11 -14.96
C TYR A 138 -8.54 -7.27 -14.64
N LEU A 139 -9.36 -6.27 -15.00
CA LEU A 139 -10.81 -6.30 -14.77
C LEU A 139 -11.47 -7.41 -15.61
N VAL A 140 -11.07 -7.51 -16.89
CA VAL A 140 -11.55 -8.56 -17.81
C VAL A 140 -11.22 -9.95 -17.28
N ASP A 141 -9.96 -10.19 -16.87
CA ASP A 141 -9.53 -11.46 -16.31
C ASP A 141 -10.31 -11.83 -15.04
N LYS A 142 -10.51 -10.87 -14.13
CA LYS A 142 -11.28 -11.09 -12.90
C LYS A 142 -12.71 -11.52 -13.16
N ILE A 143 -13.36 -10.90 -14.14
CA ILE A 143 -14.79 -11.12 -14.40
C ILE A 143 -15.00 -12.41 -15.16
N ILE A 144 -14.13 -12.71 -16.12
CA ILE A 144 -14.15 -14.01 -16.79
C ILE A 144 -13.83 -15.13 -15.80
N THR A 145 -12.88 -14.92 -14.89
CA THR A 145 -12.60 -15.89 -13.81
C THR A 145 -13.79 -16.07 -12.88
N ALA A 146 -14.49 -15.00 -12.50
CA ALA A 146 -15.67 -15.06 -11.64
C ALA A 146 -16.87 -15.76 -12.32
N LYS A 147 -17.07 -15.55 -13.64
CA LYS A 147 -18.20 -16.12 -14.39
C LYS A 147 -17.95 -17.52 -14.96
N LEU A 148 -16.76 -17.77 -15.48
CA LEU A 148 -16.43 -18.99 -16.23
C LEU A 148 -15.43 -19.90 -15.48
N GLY A 149 -14.82 -19.42 -14.40
CA GLY A 149 -13.83 -20.16 -13.61
C GLY A 149 -12.38 -19.88 -13.99
N TYR A 150 -11.47 -20.38 -13.14
CA TYR A 150 -10.02 -20.23 -13.33
C TYR A 150 -9.55 -20.92 -14.61
N GLY A 151 -8.71 -20.23 -15.39
CA GLY A 151 -8.13 -20.76 -16.64
C GLY A 151 -9.07 -20.82 -17.84
N ALA A 152 -10.35 -20.49 -17.68
CA ALA A 152 -11.30 -20.47 -18.79
C ALA A 152 -10.95 -19.36 -19.80
N SER A 153 -10.89 -19.69 -21.09
CA SER A 153 -10.90 -18.70 -22.18
C SER A 153 -12.33 -18.42 -22.61
N GLY A 154 -12.61 -17.21 -23.08
CA GLY A 154 -13.96 -16.83 -23.46
C GLY A 154 -14.11 -15.34 -23.74
N SER A 155 -15.36 -14.92 -23.91
CA SER A 155 -15.71 -13.51 -24.07
C SER A 155 -16.84 -13.14 -23.13
N VAL A 156 -16.89 -11.87 -22.74
CA VAL A 156 -17.95 -11.32 -21.91
C VAL A 156 -18.23 -9.89 -22.34
N SER A 157 -19.50 -9.48 -22.24
CA SER A 157 -19.93 -8.11 -22.50
C SER A 157 -19.72 -7.23 -21.26
N PHE A 158 -19.27 -6.01 -21.52
CA PHE A 158 -19.00 -4.92 -20.58
C PHE A 158 -19.57 -3.63 -21.13
N ALA A 159 -20.67 -3.11 -20.58
CA ALA A 159 -21.23 -1.84 -21.03
C ALA A 159 -21.45 -1.78 -22.56
N GLY A 160 -21.88 -2.91 -23.15
CA GLY A 160 -22.00 -3.08 -24.60
C GLY A 160 -20.70 -3.32 -25.39
N ILE A 161 -19.54 -3.38 -24.74
CA ILE A 161 -18.24 -3.75 -25.33
C ILE A 161 -17.96 -5.22 -25.09
N THR A 162 -17.67 -5.98 -26.15
CA THR A 162 -17.21 -7.37 -25.99
C THR A 162 -15.72 -7.37 -25.68
N ALA A 163 -15.36 -7.93 -24.53
CA ALA A 163 -13.96 -8.22 -24.19
C ALA A 163 -13.70 -9.72 -24.20
N HIS A 164 -12.43 -10.06 -24.41
CA HIS A 164 -11.96 -11.41 -24.68
C HIS A 164 -10.83 -11.77 -23.72
N ARG A 165 -10.82 -13.05 -23.30
CA ARG A 165 -9.70 -13.69 -22.63
C ARG A 165 -9.28 -14.89 -23.45
N THR A 166 -8.04 -14.88 -23.92
CA THR A 166 -7.45 -15.92 -24.75
C THR A 166 -6.20 -16.47 -24.08
N ARG A 167 -5.92 -17.76 -24.27
CA ARG A 167 -4.65 -18.37 -23.87
C ARG A 167 -3.77 -18.49 -25.11
N THR A 168 -2.56 -17.95 -25.09
CA THR A 168 -1.60 -18.13 -26.18
C THR A 168 -1.17 -19.59 -26.26
N ALA A 169 -1.06 -20.12 -27.47
CA ALA A 169 -0.41 -21.41 -27.68
C ALA A 169 1.10 -21.29 -27.43
N ASP A 170 1.72 -22.33 -26.84
CA ASP A 170 3.16 -22.39 -26.71
C ASP A 170 3.82 -22.46 -28.09
N ALA A 171 4.83 -21.63 -28.34
CA ALA A 171 5.63 -21.67 -29.57
C ALA A 171 6.64 -22.85 -29.60
N SER A 172 6.63 -23.73 -28.60
CA SER A 172 7.61 -24.80 -28.42
C SER A 172 7.02 -26.17 -28.78
N SER A 173 7.59 -26.82 -29.79
CA SER A 173 7.30 -28.21 -30.16
C SER A 173 8.03 -29.24 -29.29
N ASP A 174 8.75 -28.82 -28.24
CA ASP A 174 9.52 -29.73 -27.40
C ASP A 174 8.79 -30.07 -26.10
N ALA A 175 8.45 -31.36 -25.97
CA ALA A 175 7.59 -31.97 -24.98
C ALA A 175 8.14 -32.02 -23.53
N GLN A 176 8.91 -31.01 -23.09
CA GLN A 176 9.39 -30.90 -21.71
C GLN A 176 9.30 -29.51 -21.07
N THR A 177 8.74 -28.52 -21.77
CA THR A 177 8.46 -27.21 -21.16
C THR A 177 7.09 -27.25 -20.47
N LEU A 178 7.05 -26.90 -19.19
CA LEU A 178 5.82 -26.73 -18.42
C LEU A 178 4.86 -25.80 -19.16
N ASP A 179 3.63 -26.26 -19.40
CA ASP A 179 2.50 -25.53 -20.00
C ASP A 179 2.37 -24.13 -19.39
N THR A 180 2.95 -23.13 -20.06
CA THR A 180 2.98 -21.74 -19.60
C THR A 180 2.35 -20.81 -20.64
N GLY A 181 1.31 -21.31 -21.33
CA GLY A 181 0.46 -20.46 -22.17
C GLY A 181 -0.03 -19.24 -21.39
N ARG A 182 0.32 -18.05 -21.86
CA ARG A 182 -0.01 -16.77 -21.24
C ARG A 182 -1.48 -16.45 -21.45
N ILE A 183 -2.14 -15.96 -20.41
CA ILE A 183 -3.49 -15.40 -20.51
C ILE A 183 -3.36 -13.97 -21.02
N LEU A 184 -4.09 -13.66 -22.09
CA LEU A 184 -4.21 -12.32 -22.66
C LEU A 184 -5.66 -11.86 -22.55
N CYS A 185 -5.86 -10.63 -22.09
CA CYS A 185 -7.17 -9.99 -22.03
C CYS A 185 -7.20 -8.73 -22.90
N TRP A 186 -8.13 -8.66 -23.84
CA TRP A 186 -8.23 -7.56 -24.82
C TRP A 186 -9.67 -7.26 -25.21
N TRP A 187 -9.92 -6.09 -25.77
CA TRP A 187 -11.23 -5.67 -26.28
C TRP A 187 -11.08 -4.72 -27.47
N VAL A 188 -12.20 -4.43 -28.14
CA VAL A 188 -12.27 -3.46 -29.23
C VAL A 188 -13.25 -2.36 -28.84
N ASP A 189 -12.84 -1.10 -28.93
CA ASP A 189 -13.70 0.03 -28.62
C ASP A 189 -14.69 0.36 -29.75
N GLN A 190 -15.49 1.41 -29.55
CA GLN A 190 -16.49 1.86 -30.53
C GLN A 190 -15.87 2.40 -31.82
N ASP A 191 -14.60 2.83 -31.78
CA ASP A 191 -13.84 3.32 -32.92
C ASP A 191 -13.11 2.18 -33.68
N GLY A 192 -13.26 0.94 -33.21
CA GLY A 192 -12.61 -0.23 -33.80
C GLY A 192 -11.15 -0.42 -33.39
N GLN A 193 -10.67 0.30 -32.38
CA GLN A 193 -9.30 0.16 -31.87
C GLN A 193 -9.22 -0.97 -30.85
N ARG A 194 -8.18 -1.82 -30.98
CA ARG A 194 -7.89 -2.89 -30.01
C ARG A 194 -7.13 -2.32 -28.82
N HIS A 195 -7.59 -2.69 -27.63
CA HIS A 195 -6.98 -2.35 -26.35
C HIS A 195 -6.68 -3.60 -25.52
N GLY A 196 -5.84 -3.43 -24.50
CA GLY A 196 -5.50 -4.49 -23.55
C GLY A 196 -4.16 -5.16 -23.86
N ASP A 197 -4.07 -6.45 -23.55
CA ASP A 197 -2.84 -7.22 -23.77
C ASP A 197 -2.56 -7.39 -25.27
N VAL A 198 -1.31 -7.10 -25.63
CA VAL A 198 -0.73 -7.39 -26.95
C VAL A 198 -0.29 -8.85 -27.01
N ASP A 199 -0.58 -9.49 -28.14
CA ASP A 199 -0.02 -10.79 -28.52
C ASP A 199 1.50 -10.70 -28.75
#